data_AF-A0A3C1WZC6-F1
#
_entry.id   AF-A0A3C1WZC6-F1
#
_cell.length_a   1.000
_cell.length_b   1.000
_cell.length_c   1.000
_cell.angle_alpha   90.00
_cell.angle_beta   90.00
_cell.angle_gamma   90.00
#
_symmetry.space_group_name_H-M   'P 1'
#
loop_
_entity.id
_entity.type
_entity.pdbx_description
1 polymer ?
#
loop_
_entity_poly.entity_id
_entity_poly.type
_entity_poly.pdbx_seq_one_letter_code
_entity_poly.pdbx_strand_id
1 'polypeptide(L)'
;NQQSAHHFHLKPSQLSLLDQADLVISIHPNFETGLSKALNSIDSSKQFIINKQVTNHHSWLDINHMQNFAKLLADKLSQIDKNNSAIYHNNLAQVDQKLEQLKHDINQQLSKYKATPIATFSNTFEYFIKSNHLQKSTAVTQSHGDRLSIQKILKAKQTMQAKKTKCLLSTTEIPSKRINV
;
A
#
# COMPACT_ATOMS: atom_id res chain seq x y z
N ASN A 1 -12.83 -5.29 15.63
CA ASN A 1 -11.37 -5.18 15.78
C ASN A 1 -10.72 -4.94 14.43
N GLN A 2 -10.52 -3.68 14.03
CA GLN A 2 -9.69 -3.34 12.86
C GLN A 2 -8.41 -2.68 13.40
N GLN A 3 -7.37 -3.49 13.62
CA GLN A 3 -6.04 -2.98 13.97
C GLN A 3 -5.34 -2.56 12.68
N SER A 4 -4.72 -1.38 12.68
CA SER A 4 -3.91 -0.92 11.55
C SER A 4 -2.69 -1.84 11.36
N ALA A 5 -2.40 -2.21 10.10
CA ALA A 5 -1.22 -2.99 9.76
C ALA A 5 0.09 -2.27 10.16
N HIS A 6 0.07 -0.94 10.28
CA HIS A 6 1.22 -0.14 10.70
C HIS A 6 1.69 -0.45 12.13
N HIS A 7 0.78 -0.87 13.01
CA HIS A 7 1.02 -1.02 14.44
C HIS A 7 0.59 -2.40 14.97
N PHE A 8 0.41 -3.36 14.06
CA PHE A 8 0.08 -4.72 14.43
C PHE A 8 1.26 -5.37 15.16
N HIS A 9 0.96 -6.14 16.21
CA HIS A 9 1.94 -6.87 17.00
C HIS A 9 1.57 -8.35 17.02
N LEU A 10 2.56 -9.21 16.85
CA LEU A 10 2.41 -10.65 17.04
C LEU A 10 2.48 -11.00 18.53
N LYS A 11 1.66 -11.97 18.95
CA LYS A 11 1.81 -12.61 20.26
C LYS A 11 3.08 -13.46 20.27
N PRO A 12 3.68 -13.73 21.45
CA PRO A 12 4.86 -14.61 21.54
C PRO A 12 4.67 -15.98 20.87
N SER A 13 3.48 -16.58 21.01
CA SER A 13 3.13 -17.86 20.36
C SER A 13 3.06 -17.81 18.83
N GLN A 14 2.98 -16.61 18.24
CA GLN A 14 2.97 -16.43 16.80
C GLN A 14 4.36 -16.10 16.24
N LEU A 15 5.31 -15.69 17.09
CA LEU A 15 6.68 -15.39 16.64
C LEU A 15 7.41 -16.66 16.17
N SER A 16 7.12 -17.81 16.77
CA SER A 16 7.69 -19.10 16.31
C SER A 16 7.28 -19.45 14.88
N LEU A 17 6.12 -18.96 14.41
CA LEU A 17 5.68 -19.19 13.03
C LEU A 17 6.57 -18.48 12.02
N LEU A 18 7.16 -17.34 12.38
CA LEU A 18 8.09 -16.62 11.49
C LEU A 18 9.43 -17.33 11.35
N ASP A 19 9.92 -17.95 12.44
CA ASP A 19 11.18 -18.70 12.46
C ASP A 19 11.09 -20.00 11.65
N GLN A 20 9.94 -20.68 11.77
CA GLN A 20 9.66 -21.94 11.07
C GLN A 20 9.30 -21.75 9.60
N ALA A 21 9.06 -20.52 9.14
CA ALA A 21 8.69 -20.27 7.76
C ALA A 21 9.88 -20.47 6.80
N ASP A 22 9.59 -21.05 5.64
CA ASP A 22 10.55 -21.13 4.53
C ASP A 22 10.76 -19.77 3.85
N LEU A 23 9.72 -18.94 3.85
CA LEU A 23 9.73 -17.59 3.30
C LEU A 23 8.79 -16.67 4.09
N VAL A 24 9.28 -15.51 4.52
CA VAL A 24 8.49 -14.45 5.12
C VAL A 24 8.37 -13.30 4.13
N ILE A 25 7.12 -12.97 3.78
CA ILE A 25 6.77 -11.88 2.88
C ILE A 25 6.27 -10.70 3.72
N SER A 26 6.85 -9.52 3.55
CA SER A 26 6.43 -8.29 4.24
C SER A 26 6.54 -7.05 3.35
N ILE A 27 5.87 -5.96 3.72
CA ILE A 27 5.97 -4.69 3.01
C ILE A 27 7.32 -4.06 3.28
N HIS A 28 7.64 -3.80 4.56
CA HIS A 28 8.92 -3.30 5.03
C HIS A 28 8.97 -3.26 6.57
N PRO A 29 10.10 -3.54 7.24
CA PRO A 29 10.20 -3.39 8.70
C PRO A 29 9.82 -2.00 9.28
N ASN A 30 9.79 -0.96 8.43
CA ASN A 30 9.35 0.40 8.79
C ASN A 30 7.85 0.66 8.52
N PHE A 31 7.18 -0.25 7.81
CA PHE A 31 5.73 -0.24 7.63
C PHE A 31 5.06 -1.05 8.75
N GLU A 32 5.40 -2.33 8.88
CA GLU A 32 4.92 -3.21 9.97
C GLU A 32 5.71 -2.97 11.27
N THR A 33 5.67 -1.75 11.81
CA THR A 33 6.59 -1.31 12.88
C THR A 33 6.54 -2.18 14.15
N GLY A 34 5.37 -2.70 14.51
CA GLY A 34 5.22 -3.61 15.64
C GLY A 34 5.92 -4.97 15.45
N LEU A 35 6.28 -5.31 14.22
CA LEU A 35 7.02 -6.52 13.85
C LEU A 35 8.48 -6.23 13.49
N SER A 36 8.93 -4.98 13.53
CA SER A 36 10.25 -4.55 13.03
C SER A 36 11.40 -5.39 13.57
N LYS A 37 11.40 -5.68 14.89
CA LYS A 37 12.43 -6.53 15.51
C LYS A 37 12.43 -7.95 14.97
N ALA A 38 11.25 -8.56 14.84
CA ALA A 38 11.10 -9.92 14.33
C ALA A 38 11.44 -9.99 12.84
N LEU A 39 11.00 -9.02 12.04
CA LEU A 39 11.33 -8.95 10.62
C LEU A 39 12.82 -8.73 10.39
N ASN A 40 13.49 -7.90 11.20
CA ASN A 40 14.93 -7.67 11.08
C ASN A 40 15.78 -8.85 11.57
N SER A 41 15.24 -9.78 12.36
CA SER A 41 15.96 -10.95 12.84
C SER A 41 15.90 -12.16 11.91
N ILE A 42 15.00 -12.17 10.92
CA ILE A 42 14.88 -13.29 9.97
C ILE A 42 16.10 -13.30 9.03
N ASP A 43 16.57 -14.48 8.66
CA ASP A 43 17.63 -14.62 7.66
C ASP A 43 17.24 -13.95 6.32
N SER A 44 18.13 -13.12 5.77
CA SER A 44 17.89 -12.39 4.51
C SER A 44 17.52 -13.29 3.33
N SER A 45 17.98 -14.55 3.32
CA SER A 45 17.64 -15.56 2.30
C SER A 45 16.19 -16.02 2.38
N LYS A 46 15.57 -15.95 3.57
CA LYS A 46 14.18 -16.29 3.86
C LYS A 46 13.24 -15.09 3.86
N GLN A 47 13.72 -13.90 3.50
CA GLN A 47 12.89 -12.70 3.43
C GLN A 47 12.57 -12.29 1.99
N PHE A 48 11.33 -11.86 1.80
CA PHE A 48 10.88 -11.20 0.59
C PHE A 48 10.14 -9.91 0.92
N ILE A 49 10.74 -8.77 0.58
CA ILE A 49 10.20 -7.45 0.90
C ILE A 49 9.60 -6.85 -0.37
N ILE A 50 8.30 -6.51 -0.33
CA ILE A 50 7.50 -6.07 -1.48
C ILE A 50 8.12 -4.84 -2.18
N ASN A 51 8.76 -3.94 -1.40
CA ASN A 51 9.42 -2.77 -1.98
C ASN A 51 10.52 -2.21 -1.06
N LYS A 52 11.76 -2.70 -1.21
CA LYS A 52 12.88 -2.37 -0.31
C LYS A 52 13.29 -0.90 -0.31
N GLN A 53 13.03 -0.13 -1.37
CA GLN A 53 13.51 1.25 -1.52
C GLN A 53 12.39 2.23 -1.89
N VAL A 54 11.41 2.38 -0.99
CA VAL A 54 10.35 3.39 -1.16
C VAL A 54 10.23 4.26 0.07
N THR A 55 10.02 5.55 -0.15
CA THR A 55 9.71 6.54 0.91
C THR A 55 8.25 6.47 1.35
N ASN A 56 7.40 5.87 0.52
CA ASN A 56 6.00 5.61 0.79
C ASN A 56 5.75 4.10 0.59
N HIS A 57 5.36 3.40 1.65
CA HIS A 57 5.23 1.95 1.62
C HIS A 57 3.93 1.44 0.98
N HIS A 58 2.99 2.33 0.60
CA HIS A 58 1.68 1.98 0.02
C HIS A 58 1.74 1.63 -1.48
N SER A 59 2.86 1.06 -1.93
CA SER A 59 3.11 0.76 -3.35
C SER A 59 2.17 -0.28 -3.95
N TRP A 60 1.54 -1.12 -3.11
CA TRP A 60 0.55 -2.11 -3.54
C TRP A 60 -0.71 -1.51 -4.17
N LEU A 61 -0.91 -0.20 -4.01
CA LEU A 61 -2.00 0.55 -4.64
C LEU A 61 -1.70 0.94 -6.10
N ASP A 62 -0.53 0.58 -6.64
CA ASP A 62 -0.19 0.66 -8.07
C ASP A 62 -0.14 -0.76 -8.65
N ILE A 63 -0.98 -1.00 -9.66
CA ILE A 63 -1.06 -2.31 -10.31
C ILE A 63 0.27 -2.71 -10.96
N ASN A 64 1.02 -1.77 -11.52
CA ASN A 64 2.30 -2.10 -12.16
C ASN A 64 3.33 -2.58 -11.12
N HIS A 65 3.32 -2.00 -9.92
CA HIS A 65 4.16 -2.51 -8.82
C HIS A 65 3.72 -3.90 -8.39
N MET A 66 2.41 -4.18 -8.35
CA MET A 66 1.90 -5.50 -7.99
C MET A 66 2.21 -6.59 -9.03
N GLN A 67 2.22 -6.25 -10.31
CA GLN A 67 2.66 -7.17 -11.38
C GLN A 67 4.16 -7.49 -11.23
N ASN A 68 5.00 -6.47 -11.03
CA ASN A 68 6.42 -6.68 -10.79
C ASN A 68 6.68 -7.49 -9.51
N PHE A 69 5.94 -7.20 -8.43
CA PHE A 69 5.99 -7.98 -7.20
C PHE A 69 5.61 -9.44 -7.43
N ALA A 70 4.50 -9.72 -8.13
CA ALA A 70 4.05 -11.07 -8.41
C ALA A 70 5.09 -11.87 -9.20
N LYS A 71 5.71 -11.23 -10.20
CA LYS A 71 6.81 -11.83 -10.98
C LYS A 71 8.00 -12.20 -10.09
N LEU A 72 8.53 -11.24 -9.33
CA LEU A 72 9.67 -11.47 -8.46
C LEU A 72 9.37 -12.51 -7.38
N LEU A 73 8.12 -12.58 -6.91
CA LEU A 73 7.68 -13.59 -5.95
C LEU A 73 7.65 -14.98 -6.58
N ALA A 74 7.09 -15.13 -7.79
CA ALA A 74 7.07 -16.41 -8.50
C ALA A 74 8.50 -16.94 -8.77
N ASP A 75 9.42 -16.04 -9.14
CA ASP A 75 10.84 -16.36 -9.30
C ASP A 75 11.45 -16.85 -7.98
N LYS A 76 11.20 -16.14 -6.87
CA LYS A 76 11.71 -16.50 -5.53
C LYS A 76 11.14 -17.84 -5.05
N LEU A 77 9.86 -18.09 -5.25
CA LEU A 77 9.22 -19.36 -4.90
C LEU A 77 9.80 -20.52 -5.72
N SER A 78 10.04 -20.31 -7.01
CA SER A 78 10.68 -21.32 -7.89
C SER A 78 12.13 -21.62 -7.49
N GLN A 79 12.85 -20.66 -6.92
CA GLN A 79 14.19 -20.89 -6.37
C GLN A 79 14.17 -21.76 -5.11
N ILE A 80 13.16 -21.58 -4.25
CA ILE A 80 13.00 -22.32 -2.98
C ILE A 80 12.46 -23.72 -3.26
N ASP A 81 11.47 -23.84 -4.15
CA ASP A 81 10.74 -25.07 -4.43
C ASP A 81 10.69 -25.35 -5.94
N LYS A 82 11.80 -25.90 -6.44
CA LYS A 82 12.01 -26.11 -7.88
C LYS A 82 10.97 -27.03 -8.52
N ASN A 83 10.50 -28.05 -7.78
CA ASN A 83 9.56 -29.04 -8.29
C ASN A 83 8.20 -28.42 -8.67
N ASN A 84 7.81 -27.33 -8.01
CA ASN A 84 6.55 -26.62 -8.28
C ASN A 84 6.71 -25.35 -9.14
N SER A 85 7.88 -25.13 -9.74
CA SER A 85 8.16 -23.94 -10.58
C SER A 85 7.10 -23.68 -11.64
N ALA A 86 6.63 -24.73 -12.33
CA ALA A 86 5.60 -24.60 -13.36
C ALA A 86 4.27 -24.08 -12.79
N ILE A 87 3.90 -24.50 -11.57
CA ILE A 87 2.69 -24.02 -10.88
C ILE A 87 2.82 -22.53 -10.56
N TYR A 88 3.96 -22.10 -10.04
CA TYR A 88 4.18 -20.68 -9.70
C TYR A 88 4.09 -19.78 -10.94
N HIS A 89 4.66 -20.19 -12.07
CA HIS A 89 4.60 -19.42 -13.32
C HIS A 89 3.21 -19.43 -13.96
N ASN A 90 2.48 -20.54 -13.88
CA ASN A 90 1.09 -20.60 -14.33
C ASN A 90 0.18 -19.68 -13.49
N ASN A 91 0.37 -19.66 -12.17
CA ASN A 91 -0.35 -18.76 -11.27
C ASN A 91 0.00 -17.29 -11.54
N LEU A 92 1.27 -16.98 -11.81
CA LEU A 92 1.71 -15.64 -12.22
C LEU A 92 0.95 -15.16 -13.47
N ALA A 93 0.89 -15.98 -14.52
CA ALA A 93 0.19 -15.61 -15.75
C ALA A 93 -1.30 -15.28 -15.48
N GLN A 94 -1.96 -16.05 -14.61
CA GLN A 94 -3.35 -15.77 -14.21
C GLN A 94 -3.48 -14.48 -13.40
N VAL A 95 -2.55 -14.20 -12.48
CA VAL A 95 -2.54 -12.96 -11.69
C VAL A 95 -2.30 -11.76 -12.60
N ASP A 96 -1.32 -11.83 -13.50
CA ASP A 96 -1.01 -10.75 -14.43
C ASP A 96 -2.20 -10.43 -15.35
N GLN A 97 -2.90 -11.44 -15.85
CA GLN A 97 -4.12 -11.24 -16.64
C GLN A 97 -5.21 -10.52 -15.84
N LYS A 98 -5.43 -10.93 -14.57
CA LYS A 98 -6.42 -10.27 -13.69
C LYS A 98 -6.03 -8.83 -13.35
N LEU A 99 -4.74 -8.57 -13.14
CA LEU A 99 -4.21 -7.23 -12.86
C LEU A 99 -4.34 -6.31 -14.08
N GLU A 100 -4.06 -6.81 -15.28
CA GLU A 100 -4.29 -6.06 -16.52
C GLU A 100 -5.77 -5.74 -16.73
N GLN A 101 -6.66 -6.70 -16.49
CA GLN A 101 -8.10 -6.45 -16.58
C GLN A 101 -8.52 -5.38 -15.55
N LEU A 102 -8.08 -5.50 -14.30
CA LEU A 102 -8.37 -4.53 -13.25
C LEU A 102 -7.89 -3.11 -13.62
N LYS A 103 -6.71 -3.01 -14.26
CA LYS A 103 -6.16 -1.73 -14.74
C LYS A 103 -7.04 -1.10 -15.82
N HIS A 104 -7.55 -1.90 -16.76
CA HIS A 104 -8.51 -1.44 -17.77
C HIS A 104 -9.82 -0.98 -17.13
N ASP A 105 -10.39 -1.78 -16.22
CA ASP A 105 -11.65 -1.48 -15.55
C ASP A 105 -11.56 -0.17 -14.74
N ILE A 106 -10.47 0.00 -13.98
CA ILE A 106 -10.21 1.23 -13.22
C ILE A 106 -10.08 2.43 -14.17
N ASN A 107 -9.35 2.28 -15.28
CA ASN A 107 -9.20 3.37 -16.25
C ASN A 107 -10.55 3.79 -16.82
N GLN A 108 -11.39 2.83 -17.22
CA GLN A 108 -12.73 3.06 -17.73
C GLN A 108 -13.61 3.77 -16.70
N GLN A 109 -13.65 3.28 -15.46
CA GLN A 109 -14.47 3.87 -14.39
C GLN A 109 -14.04 5.29 -14.02
N LEU A 110 -12.73 5.56 -14.03
CA LEU A 110 -12.15 6.85 -13.63
C LEU A 110 -12.05 7.86 -14.78
N SER A 111 -12.27 7.46 -16.03
CA SER A 111 -12.16 8.31 -17.22
C SER A 111 -12.93 9.63 -17.08
N LYS A 112 -14.18 9.55 -16.59
CA LYS A 112 -15.06 10.71 -16.33
C LYS A 112 -14.62 11.62 -15.18
N TYR A 113 -13.66 11.18 -14.35
CA TYR A 113 -13.24 11.89 -13.14
C TYR A 113 -11.79 12.37 -13.18
N LYS A 114 -11.04 12.15 -14.27
CA LYS A 114 -9.60 12.52 -14.35
C LYS A 114 -9.34 13.99 -14.01
N ALA A 115 -10.21 14.89 -14.46
CA ALA A 115 -10.12 16.33 -14.22
C ALA A 115 -10.83 16.79 -12.93
N THR A 116 -11.37 15.87 -12.13
CA THR A 116 -12.04 16.21 -10.86
C THR A 116 -10.98 16.39 -9.78
N PRO A 117 -10.82 17.58 -9.18
CA PRO A 117 -9.82 17.78 -8.14
C PRO A 117 -10.24 17.04 -6.86
N ILE A 118 -9.40 16.13 -6.40
CA ILE A 118 -9.57 15.35 -5.17
C ILE A 118 -8.49 15.71 -4.15
N ALA A 119 -8.85 15.73 -2.87
CA ALA A 119 -7.89 15.79 -1.78
C ALA A 119 -7.74 14.41 -1.14
N THR A 120 -6.60 14.19 -0.48
CA THR A 120 -6.39 13.02 0.38
C THR A 120 -6.17 13.43 1.82
N PHE A 121 -6.47 12.55 2.76
CA PHE A 121 -6.13 12.81 4.15
C PHE A 121 -4.62 12.73 4.39
N SER A 122 -3.95 11.73 3.81
CA SER A 122 -2.50 11.48 3.92
C SER A 122 -1.90 11.09 2.56
N ASN A 123 -0.65 10.64 2.54
CA ASN A 123 0.02 10.06 1.36
C ASN A 123 -0.38 8.61 1.03
N THR A 124 -1.31 7.99 1.76
CA THR A 124 -1.70 6.58 1.55
C THR A 124 -2.09 6.29 0.09
N PHE A 125 -2.92 7.14 -0.53
CA PHE A 125 -3.42 6.92 -1.89
C PHE A 125 -2.50 7.43 -3.01
N GLU A 126 -1.27 7.84 -2.69
CA GLU A 126 -0.41 8.53 -3.65
C GLU A 126 -0.08 7.69 -4.89
N TYR A 127 0.22 6.40 -4.71
CA TYR A 127 0.47 5.46 -5.80
C TYR A 127 -0.75 5.27 -6.70
N PHE A 128 -1.93 5.10 -6.10
CA PHE A 128 -3.18 4.98 -6.84
C PHE A 128 -3.47 6.23 -7.68
N ILE A 129 -3.32 7.41 -7.07
CA ILE A 129 -3.56 8.69 -7.74
C ILE A 129 -2.59 8.89 -8.90
N LYS A 130 -1.30 8.62 -8.70
CA LYS A 130 -0.26 8.80 -9.73
C LYS A 130 -0.46 7.84 -10.90
N SER A 131 -0.58 6.54 -10.62
CA SER A 131 -0.76 5.50 -11.66
C SER A 131 -2.02 5.68 -12.48
N ASN A 132 -3.06 6.28 -11.90
CA ASN A 132 -4.33 6.56 -12.57
C ASN A 132 -4.45 8.02 -13.06
N HIS A 133 -3.39 8.82 -13.02
CA HIS A 133 -3.40 10.21 -13.51
C HIS A 133 -4.57 11.05 -12.96
N LEU A 134 -4.91 10.87 -11.68
CA LEU A 134 -5.96 11.64 -11.02
C LEU A 134 -5.42 12.99 -10.54
N GLN A 135 -6.26 14.03 -10.60
CA GLN A 135 -5.89 15.36 -10.13
C GLN A 135 -5.98 15.48 -8.61
N LYS A 136 -4.84 15.45 -7.93
CA LYS A 136 -4.75 15.73 -6.49
C LYS A 136 -4.58 17.22 -6.22
N SER A 137 -5.48 17.81 -5.44
CA SER A 137 -5.42 19.21 -5.04
C SER A 137 -4.51 19.47 -3.83
N THR A 138 -4.60 18.62 -2.80
CA THR A 138 -3.82 18.71 -1.56
C THR A 138 -3.89 17.42 -0.74
N ALA A 139 -3.05 17.33 0.30
CA ALA A 139 -3.19 16.36 1.37
C ALA A 139 -3.34 17.08 2.73
N VAL A 140 -4.15 16.54 3.64
CA VAL A 140 -4.33 17.12 4.99
C VAL A 140 -3.06 16.95 5.84
N THR A 141 -2.44 15.77 5.78
CA THR A 141 -1.14 15.46 6.37
C THR A 141 -0.14 15.03 5.29
N GLN A 142 1.16 15.13 5.59
CA GLN A 142 2.19 14.73 4.64
C GLN A 142 2.35 13.21 4.60
N SER A 143 2.33 12.57 5.77
CA SER A 143 2.50 11.13 5.90
C SER A 143 1.32 10.49 6.64
N HIS A 144 1.12 9.19 6.41
CA HIS A 144 0.22 8.36 7.22
C HIS A 144 0.74 8.31 8.67
N GLY A 145 -0.15 8.45 9.65
CA GLY A 145 0.21 8.49 11.08
C GLY A 145 0.71 9.84 11.60
N ASP A 146 0.85 10.85 10.73
CA ASP A 146 1.22 12.21 11.13
C ASP A 146 0.28 12.77 12.21
N ARG A 147 0.86 13.50 13.17
CA ARG A 147 0.07 14.34 14.08
C ARG A 147 -0.70 15.40 13.28
N LEU A 148 -2.00 15.43 13.54
CA LEU A 148 -2.91 16.44 13.01
C LEU A 148 -2.80 17.72 13.85
N SER A 149 -2.73 18.87 13.21
CA SER A 149 -2.77 20.18 13.85
C SER A 149 -3.82 21.07 13.20
N ILE A 150 -4.34 22.04 13.96
CA ILE A 150 -5.32 23.02 13.46
C ILE A 150 -4.76 23.75 12.23
N GLN A 151 -3.48 24.12 12.25
CA GLN A 151 -2.82 24.80 11.13
C GLN A 151 -2.82 23.95 9.85
N LYS A 152 -2.51 22.64 9.94
CA LYS A 152 -2.55 21.72 8.80
C LYS A 152 -3.97 21.62 8.23
N ILE A 153 -4.98 21.50 9.10
CA ILE A 153 -6.40 21.45 8.70
C ILE A 153 -6.81 22.74 7.99
N LEU A 154 -6.54 23.92 8.57
CA LEU A 154 -6.91 25.21 8.00
C LEU A 154 -6.24 25.43 6.63
N LYS A 155 -4.95 25.10 6.51
CA LYS A 155 -4.22 25.18 5.23
C LYS A 155 -4.82 24.24 4.18
N ALA A 156 -5.16 23.01 4.56
CA ALA A 156 -5.81 22.06 3.67
C ALA A 156 -7.18 22.57 3.22
N LYS A 157 -8.01 23.09 4.14
CA LYS A 157 -9.31 23.69 3.83
C LYS A 157 -9.21 24.85 2.83
N GLN A 158 -8.32 25.79 3.09
CA GLN A 158 -8.07 26.93 2.20
C GLN A 158 -7.66 26.45 0.79
N THR A 159 -6.77 25.45 0.73
CA THR A 159 -6.33 24.87 -0.55
C THR A 159 -7.48 24.16 -1.27
N MET A 160 -8.32 23.41 -0.54
CA MET A 160 -9.48 22.71 -1.11
C MET A 160 -10.52 23.69 -1.68
N GLN A 161 -10.78 24.79 -0.97
CA GLN A 161 -11.67 25.86 -1.45
C GLN A 161 -11.10 26.54 -2.70
N ALA A 162 -9.83 26.96 -2.68
CA ALA A 162 -9.18 27.63 -3.79
C ALA A 162 -9.10 26.74 -5.05
N LYS A 163 -8.89 25.44 -4.89
CA LYS A 163 -8.82 24.46 -5.98
C LYS A 163 -10.17 23.85 -6.35
N LYS A 164 -11.27 24.29 -5.71
CA LYS A 164 -12.63 23.76 -5.93
C LYS A 164 -12.71 22.24 -5.82
N THR A 165 -11.99 21.67 -4.84
CA THR A 165 -11.93 20.23 -4.58
C THR A 165 -13.33 19.65 -4.36
N LYS A 166 -13.59 18.48 -4.96
CA LYS A 166 -14.91 17.83 -4.91
C LYS A 166 -15.01 16.74 -3.86
N CYS A 167 -13.93 16.02 -3.61
CA CYS A 167 -13.93 14.89 -2.67
C CYS A 167 -12.65 14.87 -1.83
N LEU A 168 -12.77 14.38 -0.59
CA LEU A 168 -11.65 14.05 0.28
C LEU A 168 -11.61 12.53 0.47
N LEU A 169 -10.49 11.90 0.11
CA LEU A 169 -10.27 10.47 0.32
C LEU A 169 -9.56 10.23 1.65
N SER A 170 -10.10 9.34 2.48
CA SER A 170 -9.51 8.93 3.76
C SER A 170 -9.63 7.42 3.95
N THR A 171 -8.78 6.86 4.81
CA THR A 171 -8.92 5.48 5.27
C THR A 171 -9.97 5.39 6.38
N THR A 172 -10.44 4.18 6.68
CA THR A 172 -11.37 3.92 7.79
C THR A 172 -10.75 4.16 9.17
N GLU A 173 -9.42 4.24 9.25
CA GLU A 173 -8.67 4.52 10.48
C GLU A 173 -8.83 5.97 10.95
N ILE A 174 -9.20 6.89 10.05
CA ILE A 174 -9.40 8.29 10.37
C ILE A 174 -10.85 8.49 10.89
N PRO A 175 -11.05 8.93 12.14
CA PRO A 175 -12.38 9.15 12.68
C PRO A 175 -13.17 10.18 11.87
N SER A 176 -14.47 9.95 11.68
CA SER A 176 -15.37 10.86 10.93
C SER A 176 -15.34 12.29 11.47
N LYS A 177 -15.21 12.49 12.79
CA LYS A 177 -15.05 13.82 13.41
C LYS A 177 -13.85 14.62 12.89
N ARG A 178 -12.82 13.95 12.35
CA ARG A 178 -11.64 14.59 11.74
C ARG A 178 -11.78 14.81 10.23
N ILE A 179 -12.80 14.23 9.60
CA ILE A 179 -13.08 14.30 8.15
C ILE A 179 -14.25 15.25 7.87
N ASN A 180 -15.23 15.31 8.78
CA ASN A 180 -16.39 16.21 8.75
C ASN A 180 -15.96 17.64 9.11
N VAL A 181 -15.07 18.21 8.31
CA VAL A 181 -14.52 19.54 8.49
C VAL A 181 -15.13 20.53 7.52
#